data_AF-A0A8J4RVM6-F1
#
_entry.id   AF-A0A8J4RVM6-F1
#
_cell.length_a   1.000
_cell.length_b   1.000
_cell.length_c   1.000
_cell.angle_alpha   90.00
_cell.angle_beta   90.00
_cell.angle_gamma   90.00
#
_symmetry.space_group_name_H-M   'P 1'
#
loop_
_entity.id
_entity.type
_entity.pdbx_description
1 polymer ?
#
loop_
_entity_poly.entity_id
_entity_poly.type
_entity_poly.pdbx_seq_one_letter_code
_entity_poly.pdbx_strand_id
1 'polypeptide(L)'
;MFPLFFFVLLLHPTTTAYSVQFKKTYFDPNDTDILYLGDAVASNGAVEMTRVDIQARVGWVIYAKKVPLWDSNTGKLTDFSTRFSFTIGTVGSGTSDFGDGLAFFLAPAGFDNIAPNTAGGGLGLFNDTTVRSHQNHIVLVEFDLMVNKEWDPLFTHVGINNNSIGSAISTHWNTSFHSGDTADVWIIYNATTKNLSISCTYQNTTNTQENTSLSYEIDLMKVLPERVTVGFSAATGGNKKKTAEIVNVTSIHEDLEKGAGPRRFSYRDLVLATNNFSNDRKLGQGGFGAVYKGYLTDLDMPVVVKKISRLGDFGLAQLMDHELGPRTTRLAGTLGYLAPEYITTCRASKESNVYSFGVVSLGIAIGRRSSNLMGSNSDIGLVEWIWSLYGRGDLLSAVDRKFVKI
;
A
#
# COMPACT_ATOMS: atom_id res chain seq x y z
N MET A 1 -12.48 3.64 -51.79
CA MET A 1 -11.45 4.54 -51.22
C MET A 1 -11.71 4.62 -49.73
N PHE A 2 -11.14 3.71 -48.94
CA PHE A 2 -11.27 3.68 -47.49
C PHE A 2 -10.31 4.72 -46.89
N PRO A 3 -10.75 5.62 -46.00
CA PRO A 3 -9.83 6.54 -45.36
C PRO A 3 -8.96 5.74 -44.37
N LEU A 4 -7.65 5.74 -44.62
CA LEU A 4 -6.64 5.37 -43.63
C LEU A 4 -6.78 6.33 -42.43
N PHE A 5 -7.40 5.86 -41.35
CA PHE A 5 -7.28 6.54 -40.06
C PHE A 5 -5.92 6.18 -39.47
N PHE A 6 -5.00 7.15 -39.49
CA PHE A 6 -3.75 7.10 -38.75
C PHE A 6 -4.07 6.96 -37.25
N PHE A 7 -3.82 5.79 -36.69
CA PHE A 7 -3.69 5.60 -35.25
C PHE A 7 -2.40 6.30 -34.83
N VAL A 8 -2.48 7.57 -34.42
CA VAL A 8 -1.43 8.15 -33.58
C VAL A 8 -1.66 7.56 -32.19
N LEU A 9 -1.03 6.42 -31.92
CA LEU A 9 -0.74 6.01 -30.56
C LEU A 9 0.15 7.12 -29.99
N LEU A 10 -0.44 8.04 -29.24
CA LEU A 10 0.30 8.80 -28.24
C LEU A 10 0.77 7.76 -27.22
N LEU A 11 1.92 7.12 -27.51
CA LEU A 11 2.75 6.47 -26.52
C LEU A 11 3.12 7.58 -25.54
N HIS A 12 2.27 7.79 -24.54
CA HIS A 12 2.71 8.44 -23.33
C HIS A 12 3.87 7.57 -22.86
N PRO A 13 5.08 8.13 -22.65
CA PRO A 13 6.18 7.37 -22.10
C PRO A 13 5.61 6.68 -20.87
N THR A 14 5.58 5.35 -20.90
CA THR A 14 5.17 4.57 -19.74
C THR A 14 6.16 4.95 -18.66
N THR A 15 5.74 5.83 -17.76
CA THR A 15 6.46 6.10 -16.53
C THR A 15 6.43 4.79 -15.78
N THR A 16 7.51 4.02 -15.90
CA THR A 16 7.77 2.89 -15.02
C THR A 16 7.71 3.43 -13.60
N ALA A 17 6.60 3.17 -12.91
CA ALA A 17 6.46 3.51 -11.51
C ALA A 17 7.50 2.70 -10.74
N TYR A 18 8.53 3.37 -10.24
CA TYR A 18 9.49 2.78 -9.32
C TYR A 18 8.82 2.64 -7.96
N SER A 19 8.24 1.48 -7.67
CA SER A 19 7.72 1.16 -6.35
C SER A 19 8.83 0.54 -5.50
N VAL A 20 9.15 1.14 -4.36
CA VAL A 20 9.98 0.49 -3.34
C VAL A 20 9.07 -0.39 -2.48
N GLN A 21 9.40 -1.67 -2.38
CA GLN A 21 8.68 -2.64 -1.55
C GLN A 21 9.67 -3.54 -0.84
N PHE A 22 9.47 -3.76 0.46
CA PHE A 22 10.27 -4.71 1.22
C PHE A 22 9.47 -5.30 2.39
N LYS A 23 9.81 -6.52 2.78
CA LYS A 23 9.19 -7.23 3.90
C LYS A 23 10.29 -7.85 4.75
N LYS A 24 10.29 -7.54 6.05
CA LYS A 24 11.17 -8.11 7.06
C LYS A 24 10.30 -8.77 8.14
N THR A 25 10.29 -10.10 8.12
CA THR A 25 9.70 -10.95 9.18
C THR A 25 10.75 -11.52 10.12
N TYR A 26 12.00 -11.17 9.86
CA TYR A 26 13.17 -11.59 10.63
C TYR A 26 14.25 -10.54 10.39
N PHE A 27 14.83 -10.02 11.47
CA PHE A 27 15.94 -9.08 11.44
C PHE A 27 17.25 -9.83 11.67
N ASP A 28 18.10 -9.86 10.63
CA ASP A 28 19.43 -10.46 10.67
C ASP A 28 20.46 -9.35 10.94
N PRO A 29 21.36 -9.50 11.94
CA PRO A 29 22.45 -8.55 12.18
C PRO A 29 23.34 -8.26 10.96
N ASN A 30 23.39 -9.16 9.98
CA ASN A 30 24.21 -9.03 8.76
C ASN A 30 23.42 -8.51 7.55
N ASP A 31 22.15 -8.13 7.74
CA ASP A 31 21.29 -7.64 6.66
C ASP A 31 21.76 -6.26 6.16
N THR A 32 22.32 -6.22 4.95
CA THR A 32 22.86 -4.98 4.38
C THR A 32 21.77 -3.98 3.95
N ASP A 33 20.51 -4.41 3.87
CA ASP A 33 19.40 -3.51 3.54
C ASP A 33 18.87 -2.74 4.77
N ILE A 34 19.36 -3.06 5.98
CA ILE A 34 18.95 -2.43 7.24
C ILE A 34 20.18 -1.89 7.96
N LEU A 35 20.09 -0.66 8.46
CA LEU A 35 21.13 -0.07 9.30
C LEU A 35 20.62 0.03 10.73
N TYR A 36 21.40 -0.51 11.65
CA TYR A 36 21.19 -0.44 13.09
C TYR A 36 22.12 0.62 13.66
N LEU A 37 21.56 1.63 14.33
CA LEU A 37 22.29 2.77 14.86
C LEU A 37 21.99 2.96 16.34
N GLY A 38 22.95 3.57 17.05
CA GLY A 38 22.85 3.74 18.49
C GLY A 38 22.79 2.38 19.20
N ASP A 39 21.75 2.19 20.00
CA ASP A 39 21.52 0.96 20.77
C ASP A 39 20.79 -0.14 20.01
N ALA A 40 20.24 0.18 18.83
CA ALA A 40 19.45 -0.79 18.09
C ALA A 40 20.31 -2.01 17.73
N VAL A 41 19.82 -3.19 18.07
CA VAL A 41 20.50 -4.45 17.77
C VAL A 41 19.49 -5.51 17.33
N ALA A 42 19.81 -6.21 16.25
CA ALA A 42 19.05 -7.38 15.84
C ALA A 42 19.29 -8.54 16.82
N SER A 43 18.22 -9.07 17.40
CA SER A 43 18.25 -10.10 18.43
C SER A 43 17.03 -11.01 18.26
N ASN A 44 17.27 -12.33 18.18
CA ASN A 44 16.22 -13.34 18.05
C ASN A 44 15.22 -13.10 16.90
N GLY A 45 15.64 -12.47 15.81
CA GLY A 45 14.79 -12.14 14.67
C GLY A 45 13.95 -10.86 14.82
N ALA A 46 14.05 -10.17 15.95
CA ALA A 46 13.50 -8.85 16.21
C ALA A 46 14.62 -7.80 16.30
N VAL A 47 14.26 -6.54 16.53
CA VAL A 47 15.20 -5.44 16.84
C VAL A 47 14.92 -4.95 18.25
N GLU A 48 15.89 -5.11 19.15
CA GLU A 48 15.90 -4.45 20.44
C GLU A 48 16.38 -3.02 20.22
N MET A 49 15.49 -2.03 20.39
CA MET A 49 15.78 -0.63 20.05
C MET A 49 16.48 0.13 21.19
N THR A 50 16.23 -0.24 22.44
CA THR A 50 16.78 0.43 23.63
C THR A 50 17.18 -0.59 24.69
N ARG A 51 18.29 -0.35 25.38
CA ARG A 51 18.73 -1.20 26.49
C ARG A 51 18.23 -0.70 27.85
N VAL A 52 18.10 -1.62 28.79
CA VAL A 52 17.52 -1.39 30.14
C VAL A 52 18.58 -1.14 31.23
N ASP A 53 19.85 -1.29 30.87
CA ASP A 53 20.98 -1.25 31.81
C ASP A 53 21.52 0.16 32.08
N ILE A 54 21.35 1.10 31.14
CA ILE A 54 21.90 2.46 31.22
C ILE A 54 20.78 3.48 30.95
N GLN A 55 20.85 4.66 31.58
CA GLN A 55 19.91 5.77 31.33
C GLN A 55 20.17 6.45 29.97
N ALA A 56 19.17 7.18 29.47
CA ALA A 56 19.31 8.06 28.31
C ALA A 56 19.83 7.35 27.04
N ARG A 57 19.09 6.35 26.55
CA ARG A 57 19.49 5.56 25.38
C ARG A 57 18.69 5.93 24.15
N VAL A 58 19.31 5.75 22.99
CA VAL A 58 18.69 5.97 21.68
C VAL A 58 19.11 4.84 20.76
N GLY A 59 18.15 4.24 20.07
CA GLY A 59 18.45 3.33 18.98
C GLY A 59 17.55 3.61 17.78
N TRP A 60 18.13 3.50 16.59
CA TRP A 60 17.40 3.61 15.35
C TRP A 60 17.59 2.35 14.51
N VAL A 61 16.55 1.99 13.77
CA VAL A 61 16.65 1.03 12.67
C VAL A 61 16.09 1.68 11.41
N ILE A 62 16.93 1.81 10.40
CA ILE A 62 16.58 2.52 9.16
C ILE A 62 16.78 1.63 7.94
N TYR A 63 15.97 1.84 6.91
CA TYR A 63 16.16 1.19 5.62
C TYR A 63 17.36 1.82 4.91
N ALA A 64 18.34 1.00 4.51
CA ALA A 64 19.62 1.48 3.97
C ALA A 64 19.48 2.22 2.64
N LYS A 65 18.41 1.96 1.87
CA LYS A 65 18.19 2.59 0.56
C LYS A 65 17.29 3.81 0.69
N LYS A 66 17.66 4.87 -0.03
CA LYS A 66 16.89 6.11 -0.14
C LYS A 66 15.57 5.87 -0.87
N VAL A 67 14.45 6.21 -0.23
CA VAL A 67 13.11 5.99 -0.76
C VAL A 67 12.66 7.23 -1.55
N PRO A 68 12.29 7.12 -2.83
CA PRO A 68 11.69 8.22 -3.58
C PRO A 68 10.27 8.48 -3.07
N LEU A 69 10.00 9.72 -2.66
CA LEU A 69 8.72 10.16 -2.11
C LEU A 69 7.91 10.97 -3.12
N TRP A 70 8.55 11.89 -3.83
CA TRP A 70 7.94 12.66 -4.91
C TRP A 70 8.98 13.01 -5.97
N ASP A 71 8.51 13.43 -7.14
CA ASP A 71 9.34 13.79 -8.29
C ASP A 71 9.09 15.24 -8.71
N SER A 72 10.14 16.06 -8.72
CA SER A 72 10.04 17.49 -9.01
C SER A 72 9.72 17.79 -10.47
N ASN A 73 10.06 16.90 -11.40
CA ASN A 73 9.85 17.10 -12.84
C ASN A 73 8.38 16.90 -13.22
N THR A 74 7.72 15.97 -12.54
CA THR A 74 6.32 15.57 -12.80
C THR A 74 5.34 16.15 -11.79
N GLY A 75 5.82 16.61 -10.63
CA GLY A 75 4.99 17.02 -9.50
C GLY A 75 4.21 15.86 -8.87
N LYS A 76 4.63 14.61 -9.14
CA LYS A 76 3.93 13.41 -8.66
C LYS A 76 4.42 13.03 -7.27
N LEU A 77 3.48 12.93 -6.32
CA LEU A 77 3.69 12.44 -4.96
C LEU A 77 3.25 10.97 -4.86
N THR A 78 4.00 10.16 -4.11
CA THR A 78 3.77 8.72 -3.97
C THR A 78 2.86 8.40 -2.78
N ASP A 79 1.87 7.53 -3.02
CA ASP A 79 1.14 6.84 -1.94
C ASP A 79 2.03 5.79 -1.26
N PHE A 80 1.96 5.66 0.07
CA PHE A 80 2.68 4.61 0.77
C PHE A 80 1.85 3.96 1.87
N SER A 81 2.20 2.73 2.19
CA SER A 81 1.72 2.04 3.38
C SER A 81 2.86 1.29 4.04
N THR A 82 2.89 1.33 5.37
CA THR A 82 3.80 0.54 6.20
C THR A 82 3.02 -0.11 7.31
N ARG A 83 3.33 -1.36 7.60
CA ARG A 83 2.74 -2.12 8.69
C ARG A 83 3.85 -2.76 9.49
N PHE A 84 3.82 -2.60 10.79
CA PHE A 84 4.82 -3.16 11.69
C PHE A 84 4.20 -3.59 13.00
N SER A 85 4.92 -4.43 13.73
CA SER A 85 4.55 -4.86 15.06
C SER A 85 5.66 -4.52 16.04
N PHE A 86 5.30 -4.03 17.21
CA PHE A 86 6.24 -3.75 18.28
C PHE A 86 5.67 -4.14 19.65
N THR A 87 6.58 -4.36 20.59
CA THR A 87 6.24 -4.67 21.98
C THR A 87 7.03 -3.73 22.89
N ILE A 88 6.37 -3.22 23.93
CA ILE A 88 7.00 -2.39 24.96
C ILE A 88 6.84 -3.09 26.30
N GLY A 89 7.94 -3.60 26.85
CA GLY A 89 7.94 -4.28 28.15
C GLY A 89 8.25 -3.35 29.32
N THR A 90 7.39 -3.32 30.36
CA THR A 90 7.71 -2.70 31.67
C THR A 90 8.50 -3.68 32.54
N VAL A 91 9.76 -3.38 32.89
CA VAL A 91 10.48 -4.16 33.92
C VAL A 91 10.42 -3.42 35.26
N GLY A 92 9.67 -3.98 36.23
CA GLY A 92 9.57 -3.47 37.60
C GLY A 92 8.15 -3.05 37.98
N SER A 93 7.58 -3.74 38.97
CA SER A 93 6.24 -3.52 39.49
C SER A 93 6.11 -2.18 40.22
N GLY A 94 5.25 -1.28 39.74
CA GLY A 94 4.47 -0.39 40.62
C GLY A 94 4.72 1.12 40.61
N THR A 95 5.47 1.72 39.66
CA THR A 95 5.58 3.20 39.58
C THR A 95 5.32 3.73 38.17
N SER A 96 4.51 4.78 38.07
CA SER A 96 3.90 5.38 36.88
C SER A 96 4.78 6.26 35.98
N ASP A 97 6.10 6.33 36.21
CA ASP A 97 7.00 7.22 35.47
C ASP A 97 7.79 6.39 34.44
N PHE A 98 7.27 6.30 33.22
CA PHE A 98 7.86 5.53 32.12
C PHE A 98 8.18 6.47 30.96
N GLY A 99 9.39 6.42 30.41
CA GLY A 99 9.76 7.22 29.23
C GLY A 99 10.63 6.44 28.23
N ASP A 100 10.72 6.88 26.97
CA ASP A 100 10.04 8.07 26.41
C ASP A 100 9.15 7.70 25.23
N GLY A 101 9.61 6.85 24.31
CA GLY A 101 8.72 6.33 23.29
C GLY A 101 9.42 5.70 22.08
N LEU A 102 8.59 5.46 21.07
CA LEU A 102 8.97 4.93 19.76
C LEU A 102 8.38 5.84 18.68
N ALA A 103 9.09 6.06 17.59
CA ALA A 103 8.57 6.76 16.43
C ALA A 103 8.87 6.01 15.13
N PHE A 104 7.91 5.96 14.22
CA PHE A 104 8.16 5.73 12.80
C PHE A 104 8.39 7.08 12.14
N PHE A 105 9.43 7.26 11.33
CA PHE A 105 9.77 8.56 10.76
C PHE A 105 10.13 8.53 9.28
N LEU A 106 9.88 9.67 8.64
CA LEU A 106 10.38 10.07 7.33
C LEU A 106 11.25 11.32 7.52
N ALA A 107 12.49 11.28 7.04
CA ALA A 107 13.45 12.38 7.16
C ALA A 107 14.26 12.55 5.86
N PRO A 108 15.03 13.62 5.67
CA PRO A 108 15.81 13.83 4.45
C PRO A 108 16.75 12.66 4.18
N ALA A 109 16.92 12.28 2.91
CA ALA A 109 17.87 11.22 2.56
C ALA A 109 19.29 11.54 3.07
N GLY A 110 19.87 10.61 3.83
CA GLY A 110 21.14 10.83 4.55
C GLY A 110 20.96 11.31 5.99
N PHE A 111 19.73 11.35 6.50
CA PHE A 111 19.46 11.43 7.94
C PHE A 111 19.72 10.06 8.57
N ASP A 112 21.00 9.72 8.74
CA ASP A 112 21.51 8.40 9.16
C ASP A 112 22.54 8.49 10.31
N ASN A 113 22.58 9.64 11.00
CA ASN A 113 23.42 9.87 12.16
C ASN A 113 22.60 10.45 13.31
N ILE A 114 22.72 9.82 14.48
CA ILE A 114 22.03 10.26 15.70
C ILE A 114 22.79 11.46 16.27
N ALA A 115 22.15 12.64 16.27
CA ALA A 115 22.74 13.81 16.89
C ALA A 115 22.90 13.62 18.41
N PRO A 116 23.91 14.26 19.04
CA PRO A 116 24.02 14.26 20.50
C PRO A 116 22.77 14.86 21.18
N ASN A 117 22.52 14.44 22.42
CA ASN A 117 21.44 14.96 23.27
C ASN A 117 20.03 14.84 22.67
N THR A 118 19.75 13.70 22.03
CA THR A 118 18.43 13.37 21.46
C THR A 118 17.65 12.33 22.27
N ALA A 119 18.23 11.82 23.36
CA ALA A 119 17.58 10.89 24.27
C ALA A 119 16.41 11.54 25.02
N GLY A 120 15.57 10.72 25.66
CA GLY A 120 14.36 11.21 26.33
C GLY A 120 13.24 11.59 25.35
N GLY A 121 12.44 12.59 25.73
CA GLY A 121 11.28 13.07 24.96
C GLY A 121 11.58 13.61 23.56
N GLY A 122 12.85 13.77 23.19
CA GLY A 122 13.25 14.02 21.80
C GLY A 122 13.11 12.79 20.88
N LEU A 123 12.74 11.62 21.43
CA LEU A 123 12.53 10.33 20.75
C LEU A 123 13.71 9.89 19.86
N GLY A 124 14.91 10.35 20.18
CA GLY A 124 16.11 10.11 19.40
C GLY A 124 16.22 10.93 18.13
N LEU A 125 15.23 11.77 17.79
CA LEU A 125 15.13 12.52 16.54
C LEU A 125 15.40 14.03 16.71
N PHE A 126 15.06 14.58 17.87
CA PHE A 126 15.19 16.00 18.18
C PHE A 126 16.13 16.22 19.36
N ASN A 127 16.98 17.24 19.26
CA ASN A 127 17.82 17.71 20.36
C ASN A 127 17.29 19.06 20.87
N ASP A 128 17.91 19.61 21.91
CA ASP A 128 17.50 20.87 22.54
C ASP A 128 17.33 22.06 21.57
N THR A 129 18.03 22.05 20.44
CA THR A 129 17.94 23.11 19.43
C THR A 129 16.89 22.82 18.36
N THR A 130 16.74 21.56 17.94
CA THR A 130 15.81 21.17 16.88
C THR A 130 14.40 20.93 17.39
N VAL A 131 14.22 20.60 18.67
CA VAL A 131 12.93 20.34 19.32
C VAL A 131 11.96 21.52 19.24
N ARG A 132 12.48 22.75 19.11
CA ARG A 132 11.71 24.00 18.97
C ARG A 132 11.69 24.56 17.54
N SER A 133 12.37 23.89 16.60
CA SER A 133 12.44 24.30 15.21
C SER A 133 11.22 23.80 14.44
N HIS A 134 10.78 24.59 13.45
CA HIS A 134 9.74 24.18 12.49
C HIS A 134 10.33 23.81 11.12
N GLN A 135 11.66 23.73 11.00
CA GLN A 135 12.39 23.50 9.75
C GLN A 135 13.23 22.22 9.80
N ASN A 136 12.78 21.22 10.55
CA ASN A 136 13.53 19.98 10.71
C ASN A 136 13.43 19.05 9.50
N HIS A 137 12.42 19.23 8.64
CA HIS A 137 12.12 18.35 7.50
C HIS A 137 11.88 16.90 7.93
N ILE A 138 11.15 16.71 9.03
CA ILE A 138 10.84 15.39 9.59
C ILE A 138 9.33 15.26 9.77
N VAL A 139 8.78 14.14 9.33
CA VAL A 139 7.41 13.72 9.64
C VAL A 139 7.51 12.42 10.40
N LEU A 140 6.82 12.31 11.54
CA LEU A 140 6.81 11.09 12.33
C LEU A 140 5.42 10.73 12.83
N VAL A 141 5.25 9.44 13.13
CA VAL A 141 4.15 8.92 13.94
C VAL A 141 4.77 8.43 15.23
N GLU A 142 4.42 9.07 16.34
CA GLU A 142 4.97 8.76 17.66
C GLU A 142 4.03 7.93 18.52
N PHE A 143 4.65 7.15 19.39
CA PHE A 143 4.05 6.35 20.43
C PHE A 143 4.67 6.81 21.74
N ASP A 144 4.08 7.84 22.33
CA ASP A 144 4.63 8.58 23.45
C ASP A 144 4.14 8.04 24.79
N LEU A 145 5.10 7.71 25.65
CA LEU A 145 4.91 7.14 26.97
C LEU A 145 5.01 8.18 28.08
N MET A 146 5.52 9.38 27.79
CA MET A 146 5.88 10.35 28.80
C MET A 146 5.34 11.74 28.46
N VAL A 147 4.57 12.33 29.38
CA VAL A 147 4.04 13.68 29.17
C VAL A 147 5.10 14.73 29.49
N ASN A 148 5.61 15.38 28.45
CA ASN A 148 6.42 16.60 28.52
C ASN A 148 5.51 17.83 28.42
N LYS A 149 5.35 18.55 29.54
CA LYS A 149 4.38 19.67 29.66
C LYS A 149 4.61 20.81 28.66
N GLU A 150 5.81 20.90 28.10
CA GLU A 150 6.20 21.92 27.16
C GLU A 150 5.60 21.73 25.76
N TRP A 151 5.31 20.49 25.34
CA TRP A 151 4.83 20.21 23.97
C TRP A 151 3.73 19.14 23.87
N ASP A 152 3.52 18.33 24.91
CA ASP A 152 2.54 17.24 24.86
C ASP A 152 1.14 17.64 25.33
N PRO A 153 0.11 16.92 24.85
CA PRO A 153 -1.14 16.85 25.58
C PRO A 153 -0.90 16.30 27.00
N LEU A 154 -1.82 16.60 27.93
CA LEU A 154 -1.70 16.18 29.34
C LEU A 154 -1.94 14.68 29.57
N PHE A 155 -1.69 13.84 28.57
CA PHE A 155 -1.87 12.39 28.58
C PHE A 155 -0.88 11.71 27.63
N THR A 156 -0.54 10.46 27.89
CA THR A 156 0.24 9.61 26.98
C THR A 156 -0.54 9.35 25.71
N HIS A 157 0.12 9.37 24.55
CA HIS A 157 -0.60 9.51 23.29
C HIS A 157 0.09 8.82 22.11
N VAL A 158 -0.70 8.59 21.07
CA VAL A 158 -0.19 8.37 19.71
C VAL A 158 -0.38 9.67 18.95
N GLY A 159 0.65 10.06 18.21
CA GLY A 159 0.75 11.36 17.57
C GLY A 159 1.14 11.30 16.11
N ILE A 160 0.71 12.28 15.31
CA ILE A 160 1.30 12.58 14.01
C ILE A 160 1.96 13.95 14.12
N ASN A 161 3.25 14.00 13.82
CA ASN A 161 4.05 15.19 14.01
C ASN A 161 4.58 15.71 12.67
N ASN A 162 4.66 17.03 12.58
CA ASN A 162 5.10 17.74 11.38
C ASN A 162 6.17 18.75 11.75
N ASN A 163 7.43 18.44 11.40
CA ASN A 163 8.63 19.24 11.66
C ASN A 163 8.93 19.54 13.13
N SER A 164 8.15 19.06 14.09
CA SER A 164 8.21 19.39 15.52
C SER A 164 8.05 18.12 16.34
N ILE A 165 8.56 18.09 17.56
CA ILE A 165 8.21 17.01 18.52
C ILE A 165 6.78 17.16 19.04
N GLY A 166 6.23 18.38 19.07
CA GLY A 166 4.83 18.57 19.41
C GLY A 166 3.92 18.02 18.30
N SER A 167 3.06 17.08 18.66
CA SER A 167 2.07 16.47 17.78
C SER A 167 1.16 17.50 17.11
N ALA A 168 1.00 17.40 15.79
CA ALA A 168 0.02 18.22 15.05
C ALA A 168 -1.42 17.73 15.30
N ILE A 169 -1.57 16.43 15.54
CA ILE A 169 -2.77 15.80 16.05
C ILE A 169 -2.36 14.60 16.91
N SER A 170 -3.11 14.35 17.98
CA SER A 170 -2.84 13.28 18.94
C SER A 170 -4.13 12.65 19.44
N THR A 171 -4.05 11.40 19.89
CA THR A 171 -5.15 10.74 20.60
C THR A 171 -4.62 9.96 21.80
N HIS A 172 -5.48 9.78 22.80
CA HIS A 172 -5.11 9.12 24.04
C HIS A 172 -4.64 7.68 23.80
N TRP A 173 -3.55 7.29 24.44
CA TRP A 173 -2.98 5.97 24.32
C TRP A 173 -2.55 5.44 25.69
N ASN A 174 -3.23 4.40 26.18
CA ASN A 174 -2.97 3.87 27.52
C ASN A 174 -2.10 2.63 27.48
N THR A 175 -0.78 2.84 27.57
CA THR A 175 0.19 1.74 27.47
C THR A 175 0.27 0.86 28.70
N SER A 176 -0.26 1.34 29.84
CA SER A 176 -0.23 0.57 31.10
C SER A 176 -1.06 -0.71 31.00
N PHE A 177 -2.09 -0.73 30.16
CA PHE A 177 -2.93 -1.92 29.93
C PHE A 177 -2.31 -2.94 28.98
N HIS A 178 -1.27 -2.56 28.24
CA HIS A 178 -0.70 -3.35 27.14
C HIS A 178 0.81 -3.60 27.31
N SER A 179 1.31 -3.58 28.55
CA SER A 179 2.71 -3.89 28.81
C SER A 179 3.04 -5.33 28.41
N GLY A 180 4.03 -5.49 27.54
CA GLY A 180 4.39 -6.79 26.94
C GLY A 180 3.38 -7.32 25.92
N ASP A 181 2.28 -6.61 25.65
CA ASP A 181 1.38 -6.92 24.55
C ASP A 181 1.96 -6.41 23.23
N THR A 182 1.67 -7.12 22.15
CA THR A 182 2.16 -6.76 20.82
C THR A 182 1.17 -5.81 20.16
N ALA A 183 1.65 -4.61 19.85
CA ALA A 183 0.92 -3.64 19.05
C ALA A 183 1.16 -3.92 17.56
N ASP A 184 0.08 -4.04 16.80
CA ASP A 184 0.08 -4.10 15.34
C ASP A 184 -0.33 -2.73 14.78
N VAL A 185 0.59 -2.11 14.05
CA VAL A 185 0.48 -0.76 13.53
C VAL A 185 0.36 -0.78 12.02
N TRP A 186 -0.54 0.04 11.49
CA TRP A 186 -0.69 0.28 10.06
C TRP A 186 -0.77 1.79 9.77
N ILE A 187 0.22 2.30 9.05
CA ILE A 187 0.29 3.68 8.58
C ILE A 187 0.07 3.69 7.07
N ILE A 188 -0.80 4.60 6.61
CA ILE A 188 -1.17 4.77 5.20
C ILE A 188 -1.08 6.26 4.87
N TYR A 189 -0.43 6.59 3.78
CA TYR A 189 -0.48 7.92 3.17
C TYR A 189 -1.14 7.86 1.81
N ASN A 190 -2.19 8.65 1.63
CA ASN A 190 -2.84 8.87 0.34
C ASN A 190 -2.39 10.21 -0.24
N ALA A 191 -1.63 10.18 -1.33
CA ALA A 191 -1.06 11.37 -1.97
C ALA A 191 -2.12 12.25 -2.62
N THR A 192 -3.25 11.68 -3.05
CA THR A 192 -4.35 12.43 -3.68
C THR A 192 -5.10 13.28 -2.66
N THR A 193 -5.43 12.69 -1.50
CA THR A 193 -6.14 13.38 -0.41
C THR A 193 -5.20 14.04 0.59
N LYS A 194 -3.88 13.84 0.43
CA LYS A 194 -2.83 14.29 1.36
C LYS A 194 -3.06 13.80 2.79
N ASN A 195 -3.68 12.63 2.94
CA ASN A 195 -4.08 12.14 4.24
C ASN A 195 -3.09 11.08 4.75
N LEU A 196 -2.44 11.38 5.88
CA LEU A 196 -1.63 10.43 6.64
C LEU A 196 -2.49 9.85 7.77
N SER A 197 -2.76 8.56 7.69
CA SER A 197 -3.57 7.83 8.65
C SER A 197 -2.76 6.74 9.34
N ILE A 198 -3.04 6.54 10.62
CA ILE A 198 -2.47 5.50 11.49
C ILE A 198 -3.63 4.74 12.12
N SER A 199 -3.53 3.42 12.13
CA SER A 199 -4.35 2.55 12.99
C SER A 199 -3.45 1.61 13.78
N CYS A 200 -3.79 1.38 15.03
CA CYS A 200 -3.06 0.51 15.93
C CYS A 200 -4.05 -0.39 16.68
N THR A 201 -3.76 -1.68 16.70
CA THR A 201 -4.52 -2.71 17.41
C THR A 201 -3.58 -3.53 18.27
N TYR A 202 -4.09 -4.20 19.29
CA TYR A 202 -3.28 -5.09 20.12
C TYR A 202 -3.70 -6.55 19.94
N GLN A 203 -2.74 -7.47 20.04
CA GLN A 203 -2.98 -8.88 19.75
C GLN A 203 -3.73 -9.61 20.87
N ASN A 204 -3.49 -9.24 22.14
CA ASN A 204 -4.06 -9.98 23.27
C ASN A 204 -5.31 -9.32 23.87
N THR A 205 -5.66 -8.08 23.50
CA THR A 205 -6.92 -7.46 23.93
C THR A 205 -8.08 -7.85 23.03
N THR A 206 -9.23 -8.14 23.64
CA THR A 206 -10.51 -8.30 22.91
C THR A 206 -11.33 -7.01 22.91
N ASN A 207 -10.87 -5.96 23.60
CA ASN A 207 -11.60 -4.70 23.69
C ASN A 207 -11.32 -3.81 22.48
N THR A 208 -12.26 -3.75 21.54
CA THR A 208 -12.12 -2.92 20.34
C THR A 208 -12.08 -1.42 20.62
N GLN A 209 -12.44 -0.96 21.83
CA GLN A 209 -12.36 0.45 22.22
C GLN A 209 -10.93 0.90 22.53
N GLU A 210 -9.99 -0.04 22.68
CA GLU A 210 -8.56 0.24 22.89
C GLU A 210 -7.80 0.42 21.56
N ASN A 211 -8.45 0.14 20.43
CA ASN A 211 -7.90 0.40 19.12
C ASN A 211 -7.74 1.89 18.90
N THR A 212 -6.56 2.29 18.44
CA THR A 212 -6.23 3.68 18.18
C THR A 212 -6.28 3.95 16.69
N SER A 213 -6.88 5.09 16.30
CA SER A 213 -6.88 5.55 14.91
C SER A 213 -6.76 7.07 14.88
N LEU A 214 -5.95 7.58 13.96
CA LEU A 214 -5.71 9.01 13.77
C LEU A 214 -5.49 9.30 12.29
N SER A 215 -5.85 10.50 11.85
CA SER A 215 -5.61 10.95 10.49
C SER A 215 -5.27 12.43 10.47
N TYR A 216 -4.31 12.82 9.65
CA TYR A 216 -3.85 14.20 9.51
C TYR A 216 -3.64 14.55 8.04
N GLU A 217 -4.21 15.68 7.62
CA GLU A 217 -3.98 16.20 6.27
C GLU A 217 -2.61 16.90 6.21
N ILE A 218 -1.67 16.31 5.48
CA ILE A 218 -0.30 16.81 5.31
C ILE A 218 0.17 16.66 3.87
N ASP A 219 0.61 17.79 3.31
CA ASP A 219 1.25 17.84 2.00
C ASP A 219 2.74 17.52 2.14
N LEU A 220 3.13 16.26 1.93
CA LEU A 220 4.50 15.83 2.15
C LEU A 220 5.50 16.52 1.20
N MET A 221 5.07 17.00 0.03
CA MET A 221 5.93 17.77 -0.89
C MET A 221 6.37 19.12 -0.30
N LYS A 222 5.58 19.68 0.64
CA LYS A 222 5.90 20.96 1.29
C LYS A 222 6.84 20.78 2.50
N VAL A 223 7.02 19.55 2.96
CA VAL A 223 7.71 19.25 4.21
C VAL A 223 9.01 18.49 3.97
N LEU A 224 8.97 17.47 3.11
CA LEU A 224 10.06 16.51 2.89
C LEU A 224 10.67 16.67 1.49
N PRO A 225 11.98 16.40 1.32
CA PRO A 225 12.61 16.37 0.01
C PRO A 225 12.13 15.18 -0.85
N GLU A 226 12.49 15.18 -2.13
CA GLU A 226 12.11 14.13 -3.11
C GLU A 226 12.52 12.71 -2.68
N ARG A 227 13.61 12.59 -1.90
CA ARG A 227 14.11 11.31 -1.41
C ARG A 227 14.29 11.36 0.09
N VAL A 228 13.79 10.33 0.77
CA VAL A 228 13.76 10.25 2.23
C VAL A 228 14.48 9.02 2.75
N THR A 229 14.95 9.13 4.00
CA THR A 229 15.25 8.00 4.87
C THR A 229 13.96 7.60 5.58
N VAL A 230 13.72 6.30 5.70
CA VAL A 230 12.58 5.73 6.42
C VAL A 230 13.11 4.80 7.50
N GLY A 231 12.55 4.91 8.70
CA GLY A 231 12.94 4.02 9.78
C GLY A 231 12.16 4.24 11.06
N PHE A 232 12.72 3.70 12.12
CA PHE A 232 12.20 3.81 13.46
C PHE A 232 13.26 4.36 14.39
N SER A 233 12.85 5.15 15.36
CA SER A 233 13.67 5.59 16.48
C SER A 233 12.97 5.23 17.78
N ALA A 234 13.74 4.89 18.79
CA ALA A 234 13.24 4.81 20.16
C ALA A 234 14.23 5.48 21.09
N ALA A 235 13.71 6.09 22.15
CA ALA A 235 14.54 6.67 23.19
C ALA A 235 13.99 6.40 24.58
N THR A 236 14.92 6.37 25.53
CA THR A 236 14.65 6.36 26.97
C THR A 236 15.37 7.55 27.60
N GLY A 237 14.81 8.07 28.70
CA GLY A 237 15.32 9.21 29.43
C GLY A 237 15.98 8.83 30.75
N GLY A 238 16.09 9.80 31.67
CA GLY A 238 16.68 9.61 33.00
C GLY A 238 15.79 8.83 33.98
N ASN A 239 14.49 8.75 33.70
CA ASN A 239 13.54 7.98 34.50
C ASN A 239 13.45 6.54 33.93
N LYS A 240 13.58 5.55 34.83
CA LYS A 240 13.57 4.07 34.62
C LYS A 240 12.61 3.61 33.50
N LYS A 241 12.67 2.45 32.81
CA LYS A 241 13.60 1.39 32.35
C LYS A 241 12.71 0.54 31.41
N LYS A 242 12.88 0.60 30.07
CA LYS A 242 12.12 -0.26 29.12
C LYS A 242 12.94 -0.65 27.89
N THR A 243 12.67 -1.85 27.38
CA THR A 243 13.05 -2.30 26.03
C THR A 243 11.87 -2.07 25.10
N ALA A 244 12.07 -1.33 24.02
CA ALA A 244 11.18 -1.37 22.86
C ALA A 244 11.73 -2.43 21.89
N GLU A 245 10.92 -3.42 21.52
CA GLU A 245 11.28 -4.45 20.55
C GLU A 245 10.39 -4.32 19.31
N ILE A 246 11.01 -4.25 18.13
CA ILE A 246 10.30 -4.27 16.84
C ILE A 246 10.44 -5.66 16.25
N VAL A 247 9.31 -6.35 16.04
CA VAL A 247 9.31 -7.78 15.69
C VAL A 247 9.16 -7.98 14.18
N ASN A 248 8.29 -7.21 13.52
CA ASN A 248 7.98 -7.37 12.11
C ASN A 248 7.83 -6.00 11.46
N VAL A 249 8.42 -5.80 10.27
CA VAL A 249 8.20 -4.61 9.45
C VAL A 249 7.88 -5.03 8.03
N THR A 250 6.74 -4.60 7.53
CA THR A 250 6.25 -4.93 6.21
C THR A 250 5.86 -3.64 5.48
N SER A 251 6.62 -3.28 4.45
CA SER A 251 6.19 -2.31 3.45
C SER A 251 5.43 -3.10 2.39
N ILE A 252 4.11 -3.08 2.47
CA ILE A 252 3.23 -3.75 1.53
C ILE A 252 2.18 -2.74 1.07
N HIS A 253 2.14 -2.47 -0.24
CA HIS A 253 0.95 -1.97 -0.90
C HIS A 253 0.01 -3.15 -1.09
N GLU A 254 -0.89 -3.40 -0.12
CA GLU A 254 -2.07 -4.25 -0.25
C GLU A 254 -3.14 -3.90 0.85
N ASP A 255 -4.04 -3.00 0.43
CA ASP A 255 -5.48 -2.74 0.69
C ASP A 255 -6.08 -2.41 2.08
N LEU A 256 -6.19 -1.10 2.31
CA LEU A 256 -7.38 -0.27 2.59
C LEU A 256 -8.70 -0.97 3.04
N GLU A 257 -9.11 -0.71 4.29
CA GLU A 257 -10.52 -0.75 4.71
C GLU A 257 -11.03 0.66 5.05
N LYS A 258 -12.19 0.99 4.46
CA LYS A 258 -13.04 2.19 4.58
C LYS A 258 -12.65 3.44 3.77
N GLY A 259 -13.05 3.40 2.50
CA GLY A 259 -13.32 4.60 1.68
C GLY A 259 -12.92 4.45 0.21
N ALA A 260 -13.86 4.00 -0.63
CA ALA A 260 -13.82 4.10 -2.10
C ALA A 260 -12.63 3.48 -2.89
N GLY A 261 -11.96 2.45 -2.36
CA GLY A 261 -10.99 1.62 -3.13
C GLY A 261 -11.54 0.25 -3.57
N PRO A 262 -10.84 -0.49 -4.45
CA PRO A 262 -11.25 -1.82 -4.93
C PRO A 262 -11.47 -2.79 -3.77
N ARG A 263 -12.68 -3.35 -3.70
CA ARG A 263 -13.07 -4.27 -2.62
C ARG A 263 -12.40 -5.64 -2.80
N ARG A 264 -11.72 -6.14 -1.76
CA ARG A 264 -11.19 -7.51 -1.73
C ARG A 264 -12.27 -8.54 -1.43
N PHE A 265 -12.14 -9.70 -2.06
CA PHE A 265 -12.96 -10.89 -1.84
C PHE A 265 -12.05 -12.07 -1.53
N SER A 266 -12.43 -12.90 -0.56
CA SER A 266 -11.65 -14.11 -0.29
C SER A 266 -11.75 -15.08 -1.47
N TYR A 267 -10.74 -15.94 -1.65
CA TYR A 267 -10.82 -16.99 -2.68
C TYR A 267 -12.05 -17.88 -2.49
N ARG A 268 -12.48 -18.10 -1.24
CA ARG A 268 -13.71 -18.83 -0.90
C ARG A 268 -14.94 -18.12 -1.46
N ASP A 269 -15.04 -16.80 -1.30
CA ASP A 269 -16.16 -16.02 -1.84
C ASP A 269 -16.19 -16.10 -3.36
N LEU A 270 -15.02 -16.05 -4.01
CA LEU A 270 -14.91 -16.19 -5.46
C LEU A 270 -15.29 -17.60 -5.95
N VAL A 271 -14.90 -18.64 -5.21
CA VAL A 271 -15.30 -20.03 -5.47
C VAL A 271 -16.82 -20.17 -5.37
N LEU A 272 -17.43 -19.68 -4.29
CA LEU A 272 -18.89 -19.72 -4.11
C LEU A 272 -19.60 -18.92 -5.21
N ALA A 273 -19.14 -17.70 -5.46
CA ALA A 273 -19.71 -16.80 -6.46
C ALA A 273 -19.65 -17.37 -7.87
N THR A 274 -18.62 -18.15 -8.21
CA THR A 274 -18.43 -18.73 -9.55
C THR A 274 -18.89 -20.17 -9.67
N ASN A 275 -19.57 -20.71 -8.65
CA ASN A 275 -19.91 -22.14 -8.57
C ASN A 275 -18.69 -23.03 -8.84
N ASN A 276 -17.65 -22.84 -8.02
CA ASN A 276 -16.36 -23.49 -8.13
C ASN A 276 -15.68 -23.34 -9.51
N PHE A 277 -15.73 -22.13 -10.08
CA PHE A 277 -15.22 -21.84 -11.42
C PHE A 277 -15.79 -22.79 -12.49
N SER A 278 -17.09 -23.07 -12.44
CA SER A 278 -17.76 -23.95 -13.40
C SER A 278 -17.61 -23.43 -14.84
N ASN A 279 -17.41 -24.35 -15.79
CA ASN A 279 -17.35 -24.03 -17.22
C ASN A 279 -18.64 -23.38 -17.73
N ASP A 280 -19.80 -23.66 -17.12
CA ASP A 280 -21.08 -23.04 -17.49
C ASP A 280 -21.11 -21.54 -17.20
N ARG A 281 -20.24 -21.06 -16.30
CA ARG A 281 -20.09 -19.64 -15.97
C ARG A 281 -18.92 -18.99 -16.70
N LYS A 282 -18.19 -19.69 -17.54
CA LYS A 282 -17.01 -19.16 -18.22
C LYS A 282 -17.41 -18.21 -19.34
N LEU A 283 -16.82 -17.01 -19.32
CA LEU A 283 -17.05 -15.95 -20.30
C LEU A 283 -15.99 -15.95 -21.40
N GLY A 284 -14.76 -16.37 -21.08
CA GLY A 284 -13.66 -16.46 -22.04
C GLY A 284 -12.38 -17.00 -21.41
N GLN A 285 -11.40 -17.37 -22.23
CA GLN A 285 -10.07 -17.80 -21.79
C GLN A 285 -9.00 -17.32 -22.76
N GLY A 286 -7.86 -16.90 -22.21
CA GLY A 286 -6.64 -16.54 -22.95
C GLY A 286 -5.39 -17.10 -22.27
N GLY A 287 -4.22 -16.69 -22.75
CA GLY A 287 -2.90 -17.18 -22.27
C GLY A 287 -2.57 -16.83 -20.81
N PHE A 288 -3.38 -16.02 -20.12
CA PHE A 288 -3.15 -15.63 -18.73
C PHE A 288 -4.29 -16.08 -17.80
N GLY A 289 -5.13 -17.02 -18.26
CA GLY A 289 -6.19 -17.61 -17.46
C GLY A 289 -7.59 -17.47 -18.05
N ALA A 290 -8.60 -17.79 -17.24
CA ALA A 290 -10.00 -17.85 -17.65
C ALA A 290 -10.84 -16.85 -16.86
N VAL A 291 -11.85 -16.29 -17.52
CA VAL A 291 -12.77 -15.30 -16.95
C VAL A 291 -14.14 -15.96 -16.75
N TYR A 292 -14.74 -15.76 -15.59
CA TYR A 292 -16.00 -16.37 -15.17
C TYR A 292 -17.00 -15.31 -14.71
N LYS A 293 -18.27 -15.55 -14.96
CA LYS A 293 -19.39 -14.84 -14.35
C LYS A 293 -19.59 -15.36 -12.93
N GLY A 294 -19.76 -14.46 -11.98
CA GLY A 294 -20.09 -14.79 -10.59
C GLY A 294 -21.23 -13.96 -10.04
N TYR A 295 -21.72 -14.37 -8.87
CA TYR A 295 -22.70 -13.61 -8.09
C TYR A 295 -22.32 -13.67 -6.61
N LEU A 296 -22.06 -12.51 -6.01
CA LEU A 296 -21.77 -12.41 -4.59
C LEU A 296 -23.10 -12.26 -3.85
N THR A 297 -23.54 -13.35 -3.22
CA THR A 297 -24.83 -13.43 -2.51
C THR A 297 -24.94 -12.40 -1.41
N ASP A 298 -23.86 -12.20 -0.64
CA ASP A 298 -23.86 -11.36 0.56
C ASP A 298 -24.00 -9.87 0.23
N LEU A 299 -23.76 -9.50 -1.04
CA LEU A 299 -23.82 -8.13 -1.55
C LEU A 299 -24.89 -7.94 -2.60
N ASP A 300 -25.65 -9.00 -2.90
CA ASP A 300 -26.60 -9.06 -4.00
C ASP A 300 -26.04 -8.51 -5.32
N MET A 301 -24.78 -8.85 -5.62
CA MET A 301 -24.00 -8.18 -6.66
C MET A 301 -23.48 -9.15 -7.73
N PRO A 302 -23.74 -8.91 -9.03
CA PRO A 302 -23.10 -9.65 -10.10
C PRO A 302 -21.63 -9.23 -10.25
N VAL A 303 -20.74 -10.20 -10.42
CA VAL A 303 -19.29 -9.96 -10.58
C VAL A 303 -18.72 -10.74 -11.76
N VAL A 304 -17.53 -10.32 -12.19
CA VAL A 304 -16.69 -11.12 -13.10
C VAL A 304 -15.35 -11.38 -12.47
N VAL A 305 -14.98 -12.65 -12.48
CA VAL A 305 -13.82 -13.18 -11.79
C VAL A 305 -12.85 -13.71 -12.82
N LYS A 306 -11.68 -13.08 -12.93
CA LYS A 306 -10.58 -13.61 -13.73
C LYS A 306 -9.71 -14.52 -12.86
N LYS A 307 -9.74 -15.83 -13.15
CA LYS A 307 -8.85 -16.81 -12.53
C LYS A 307 -7.54 -16.84 -13.32
N ILE A 308 -6.47 -16.40 -12.67
CA ILE A 308 -5.11 -16.44 -13.22
C ILE A 308 -4.58 -17.87 -13.12
N SER A 309 -4.08 -18.42 -14.22
CA SER A 309 -3.38 -19.72 -14.22
C SER A 309 -1.93 -19.53 -13.79
N ARG A 310 -1.40 -20.41 -12.92
CA ARG A 310 0.01 -20.36 -12.51
C ARG A 310 0.90 -20.67 -13.73
N LEU A 311 2.06 -20.01 -13.82
CA LEU A 311 3.04 -20.19 -14.90
C LEU A 311 3.50 -21.65 -15.12
N GLY A 312 3.23 -22.57 -14.19
CA GLY A 312 3.60 -23.99 -14.29
C GLY A 312 2.66 -24.87 -15.12
N ASP A 313 1.44 -24.40 -15.46
CA ASP A 313 0.45 -25.21 -16.19
C ASP A 313 0.47 -24.96 -17.71
N PHE A 314 1.37 -24.10 -18.18
CA PHE A 314 1.61 -23.90 -19.61
C PHE A 314 2.77 -24.80 -20.06
N GLY A 315 2.42 -25.96 -20.61
CA GLY A 315 3.26 -26.57 -21.62
C GLY A 315 3.56 -25.50 -22.69
N LEU A 316 4.85 -25.17 -22.86
CA LEU A 316 5.43 -24.27 -23.88
C LEU A 316 5.45 -22.74 -23.62
N ALA A 317 5.59 -22.27 -22.38
CA ALA A 317 6.03 -20.89 -22.13
C ALA A 317 7.38 -20.86 -21.39
N GLN A 318 8.43 -21.37 -22.05
CA GLN A 318 9.80 -21.14 -21.62
C GLN A 318 10.13 -19.66 -21.82
N LEU A 319 10.53 -18.97 -20.74
CA LEU A 319 11.12 -17.63 -20.82
C LEU A 319 12.29 -17.67 -21.79
N MET A 320 12.14 -17.00 -22.94
CA MET A 320 13.25 -16.61 -23.80
C MET A 320 13.25 -15.09 -23.94
N ASP A 321 14.47 -14.59 -23.97
CA ASP A 321 14.90 -13.21 -23.83
C ASP A 321 14.42 -12.28 -24.95
N HIS A 322 14.36 -10.99 -24.62
CA HIS A 322 14.21 -9.80 -25.47
C HIS A 322 12.98 -9.64 -26.39
N GLU A 323 12.14 -8.65 -26.03
CA GLU A 323 11.27 -7.77 -26.87
C GLU A 323 10.31 -8.37 -27.92
N LEU A 324 10.27 -9.70 -28.08
CA LEU A 324 9.47 -10.41 -29.06
C LEU A 324 8.60 -11.46 -28.34
N GLY A 325 7.48 -11.03 -27.75
CA GLY A 325 6.46 -11.89 -27.15
C GLY A 325 6.07 -13.09 -28.04
N PRO A 326 5.63 -14.21 -27.45
CA PRO A 326 5.57 -15.50 -28.12
C PRO A 326 4.58 -15.50 -29.29
N ARG A 327 5.03 -15.93 -30.47
CA ARG A 327 4.14 -16.33 -31.58
C ARG A 327 3.39 -17.58 -31.15
N THR A 328 2.07 -17.47 -30.93
CA THR A 328 1.25 -18.64 -30.64
C THR A 328 0.98 -19.40 -31.93
N THR A 329 1.06 -20.74 -31.90
CA THR A 329 0.88 -21.60 -33.08
C THR A 329 -0.57 -21.69 -33.57
N ARG A 330 -1.53 -21.11 -32.83
CA ARG A 330 -2.95 -21.03 -33.19
C ARG A 330 -3.61 -19.84 -32.49
N LEU A 331 -4.42 -19.07 -33.22
CA LEU A 331 -5.23 -17.97 -32.66
C LEU A 331 -6.17 -18.56 -31.58
N ALA A 332 -5.89 -18.26 -30.31
CA ALA A 332 -6.64 -18.78 -29.18
C ALA A 332 -7.37 -17.63 -28.47
N GLY A 333 -8.70 -17.70 -28.47
CA GLY A 333 -9.61 -16.81 -27.73
C GLY A 333 -10.90 -16.51 -28.50
N THR A 334 -11.87 -15.87 -27.85
CA THR A 334 -13.20 -15.59 -28.43
C THR A 334 -13.16 -14.30 -29.24
N LEU A 335 -13.43 -14.40 -30.56
CA LEU A 335 -13.20 -13.35 -31.57
C LEU A 335 -13.72 -11.94 -31.18
N GLY A 336 -14.91 -11.84 -30.57
CA GLY A 336 -15.48 -10.56 -30.13
C GLY A 336 -14.80 -9.91 -28.92
N TYR A 337 -13.82 -10.57 -28.30
CA TYR A 337 -13.05 -10.08 -27.16
C TYR A 337 -11.56 -9.97 -27.47
N LEU A 338 -11.11 -10.35 -28.67
CA LEU A 338 -9.69 -10.32 -29.02
C LEU A 338 -9.24 -8.91 -29.39
N ALA A 339 -8.02 -8.56 -29.00
CA ALA A 339 -7.39 -7.32 -29.44
C ALA A 339 -7.10 -7.37 -30.96
N PRO A 340 -7.36 -6.29 -31.72
CA PRO A 340 -7.15 -6.25 -33.17
C PRO A 340 -5.72 -6.63 -33.57
N GLU A 341 -4.73 -6.17 -32.81
CA GLU A 341 -3.33 -6.49 -33.00
C GLU A 341 -3.04 -7.98 -32.75
N TYR A 342 -3.73 -8.63 -31.80
CA TYR A 342 -3.59 -10.07 -31.57
C TYR A 342 -4.26 -10.90 -32.67
N ILE A 343 -5.40 -10.45 -33.21
CA ILE A 343 -6.05 -11.06 -34.38
C ILE A 343 -5.12 -11.00 -35.60
N THR A 344 -4.45 -9.87 -35.79
CA THR A 344 -3.63 -9.63 -36.99
C THR A 344 -2.25 -10.27 -36.91
N THR A 345 -1.62 -10.22 -35.73
CA THR A 345 -0.21 -10.63 -35.55
C THR A 345 -0.05 -12.02 -34.95
N CYS A 346 -1.13 -12.61 -34.41
CA CYS A 346 -1.11 -13.83 -33.59
C CYS A 346 -0.09 -13.76 -32.43
N ARG A 347 0.23 -12.55 -31.96
CA ARG A 347 1.22 -12.33 -30.89
C ARG A 347 0.51 -11.86 -29.63
N ALA A 348 0.43 -12.74 -28.64
CA ALA A 348 -0.13 -12.37 -27.35
C ALA A 348 0.84 -11.46 -26.60
N SER A 349 0.32 -10.36 -26.03
CA SER A 349 1.09 -9.44 -25.20
C SER A 349 0.33 -9.08 -23.93
N LYS A 350 0.96 -8.32 -23.03
CA LYS A 350 0.25 -7.81 -21.84
C LYS A 350 -0.88 -6.87 -22.28
N GLU A 351 -0.62 -6.04 -23.27
CA GLU A 351 -1.53 -5.04 -23.84
C GLU A 351 -2.75 -5.70 -24.49
N SER A 352 -2.53 -6.76 -25.30
CA SER A 352 -3.63 -7.48 -25.94
C SER A 352 -4.56 -8.15 -24.91
N ASN A 353 -4.02 -8.55 -23.74
CA ASN A 353 -4.82 -9.11 -22.65
C ASN A 353 -5.57 -8.06 -21.85
N VAL A 354 -5.02 -6.86 -21.70
CA VAL A 354 -5.71 -5.72 -21.08
C VAL A 354 -6.90 -5.31 -21.95
N TYR A 355 -6.71 -5.23 -23.28
CA TYR A 355 -7.80 -4.97 -24.22
C TYR A 355 -8.93 -6.00 -24.07
N SER A 356 -8.60 -7.30 -24.11
CA SER A 356 -9.60 -8.36 -23.98
C SER A 356 -10.37 -8.32 -22.66
N PHE A 357 -9.69 -7.96 -21.56
CA PHE A 357 -10.35 -7.75 -20.28
C PHE A 357 -11.28 -6.52 -20.31
N GLY A 358 -10.85 -5.42 -20.92
CA GLY A 358 -11.65 -4.21 -21.09
C GLY A 358 -12.96 -4.47 -21.85
N VAL A 359 -12.92 -5.27 -22.92
CA VAL A 359 -14.15 -5.64 -23.67
C VAL A 359 -15.11 -6.48 -22.82
N VAL A 360 -14.61 -7.37 -21.96
CA VAL A 360 -15.44 -8.12 -21.02
C VAL A 360 -16.08 -7.20 -19.99
N SER A 361 -15.30 -6.31 -19.37
CA SER A 361 -15.77 -5.32 -18.40
C SER A 361 -16.86 -4.42 -19.00
N LEU A 362 -16.65 -3.97 -20.23
CA LEU A 362 -17.59 -3.14 -20.98
C LEU A 362 -18.91 -3.89 -21.22
N GLY A 363 -18.85 -5.16 -21.66
CA GLY A 363 -20.04 -5.97 -21.88
C GLY A 363 -20.89 -6.16 -20.63
N ILE A 364 -20.26 -6.26 -19.45
CA ILE A 364 -20.97 -6.35 -18.17
C ILE A 364 -21.66 -5.05 -17.82
N ALA A 365 -20.95 -3.91 -17.91
CA ALA A 365 -21.49 -2.60 -17.58
C ALA A 365 -22.72 -2.23 -18.43
N ILE A 366 -22.80 -2.79 -19.64
CA ILE A 366 -23.86 -2.56 -20.62
C ILE A 366 -24.95 -3.65 -20.56
N GLY A 367 -24.68 -4.77 -19.90
CA GLY A 367 -25.56 -5.94 -19.92
C GLY A 367 -25.65 -6.62 -21.29
N ARG A 368 -24.68 -6.39 -22.19
CA ARG A 368 -24.61 -6.97 -23.55
C ARG A 368 -23.35 -7.79 -23.74
N ARG A 369 -23.46 -8.96 -24.37
CA ARG A 369 -22.29 -9.75 -24.81
C ARG A 369 -21.75 -9.16 -26.11
N SER A 370 -20.42 -9.19 -26.28
CA SER A 370 -19.81 -8.91 -27.59
C SER A 370 -20.24 -10.02 -28.56
N SER A 371 -20.90 -9.65 -29.66
CA SER A 371 -21.43 -10.60 -30.65
C SER A 371 -20.31 -11.19 -31.50
N ASN A 372 -20.46 -12.46 -31.88
CA ASN A 372 -19.60 -13.08 -32.89
C ASN A 372 -19.94 -12.43 -34.23
N LEU A 373 -19.02 -11.63 -34.79
CA LEU A 373 -19.13 -11.13 -36.16
C LEU A 373 -19.09 -12.32 -37.13
N MET A 374 -20.25 -12.82 -37.51
CA MET A 374 -20.60 -13.42 -38.81
C MET A 374 -22.10 -13.71 -38.81
N GLY A 375 -22.87 -12.67 -39.11
CA GLY A 375 -24.31 -12.72 -39.34
C GLY A 375 -24.73 -11.41 -40.00
N SER A 376 -25.33 -11.50 -41.18
CA SER A 376 -25.65 -10.38 -42.07
C SER A 376 -26.48 -9.27 -41.41
N ASN A 377 -26.10 -8.02 -41.74
CA ASN A 377 -26.78 -6.75 -41.51
C ASN A 377 -26.84 -6.22 -40.07
N SER A 378 -26.04 -5.16 -39.84
CA SER A 378 -26.24 -4.08 -38.86
C SER A 378 -25.89 -4.27 -37.38
N ASP A 379 -25.06 -5.25 -37.01
CA ASP A 379 -24.49 -5.31 -35.66
C ASP A 379 -23.07 -4.71 -35.64
N ILE A 380 -22.99 -3.42 -35.31
CA ILE A 380 -21.75 -2.73 -34.98
C ILE A 380 -21.10 -3.45 -33.77
N GLY A 381 -19.79 -3.74 -33.82
CA GLY A 381 -19.10 -4.41 -32.72
C GLY A 381 -19.23 -3.62 -31.41
N LEU A 382 -19.20 -4.29 -30.25
CA LEU A 382 -19.47 -3.65 -28.94
C LEU A 382 -18.62 -2.37 -28.72
N VAL A 383 -17.35 -2.42 -29.12
CA VAL A 383 -16.41 -1.30 -29.00
C VAL A 383 -16.77 -0.17 -29.96
N GLU A 384 -17.10 -0.48 -31.21
CA GLU A 384 -17.48 0.49 -32.24
C GLU A 384 -18.82 1.16 -31.92
N TRP A 385 -19.74 0.43 -31.30
CA TRP A 385 -21.05 0.95 -30.90
C TRP A 385 -20.91 1.93 -29.73
N ILE A 386 -20.09 1.59 -28.74
CA ILE A 386 -19.77 2.51 -27.63
C ILE A 386 -19.02 3.74 -28.12
N TRP A 387 -18.08 3.58 -29.06
CA TRP A 387 -17.38 4.70 -29.66
C TRP A 387 -18.34 5.66 -30.38
N SER A 388 -19.35 5.12 -31.07
CA SER A 388 -20.41 5.91 -31.69
C SER A 388 -21.26 6.69 -30.67
N LEU A 389 -21.54 6.13 -29.49
CA LEU A 389 -22.25 6.84 -28.42
C LEU A 389 -21.36 7.91 -27.76
N TYR A 390 -20.07 7.62 -27.59
CA TYR A 390 -19.09 8.61 -27.11
C TYR A 390 -19.03 9.83 -28.03
N GLY A 391 -18.90 9.62 -29.34
CA GLY A 391 -18.87 10.72 -30.31
C GLY A 391 -20.17 11.55 -30.38
N ARG A 392 -21.28 11.02 -29.83
CA ARG A 392 -22.58 11.69 -29.73
C ARG A 392 -22.87 12.25 -28.33
N GLY A 393 -21.96 12.09 -27.37
CA GLY A 393 -22.15 12.53 -25.98
C GLY A 393 -23.21 11.73 -25.21
N ASP A 394 -23.55 10.52 -25.65
CA ASP A 394 -24.69 9.72 -25.15
C ASP A 394 -24.24 8.40 -24.50
N LEU A 395 -23.10 8.37 -23.80
CA LEU A 395 -22.59 7.14 -23.18
C LEU A 395 -23.52 6.56 -22.10
N LEU A 396 -24.25 7.44 -21.39
CA LEU A 396 -25.11 7.03 -20.29
C LEU A 396 -26.29 6.17 -20.76
N SER A 397 -26.69 6.26 -22.03
CA SER A 397 -27.75 5.41 -22.60
C SER A 397 -27.32 3.94 -22.77
N ALA A 398 -26.02 3.66 -22.73
CA ALA A 398 -25.49 2.30 -22.85
C ALA A 398 -25.42 1.53 -21.53
N VAL A 399 -25.49 2.19 -20.38
CA VAL A 399 -25.28 1.55 -19.07
C VAL A 399 -26.51 0.70 -18.71
N ASP A 400 -26.29 -0.55 -18.32
CA ASP A 400 -27.38 -1.42 -17.85
C ASP A 400 -28.02 -0.76 -16.62
N ARG A 401 -29.36 -0.67 -16.63
CA ARG A 401 -30.16 -0.04 -15.57
C ARG A 401 -29.90 -0.64 -14.18
N LYS A 402 -29.36 -1.85 -14.11
CA LYS A 402 -28.91 -2.49 -12.85
C LYS A 402 -27.72 -1.76 -12.19
N PHE A 403 -26.94 -0.98 -12.94
CA PHE A 403 -25.82 -0.19 -12.43
C PHE A 403 -26.15 1.32 -12.27
N VAL A 404 -27.37 1.74 -12.60
CA VAL A 404 -27.80 3.17 -12.58
C VAL A 404 -28.35 3.60 -11.20
N LYS A 405 -28.39 2.70 -10.21
CA LYS A 405 -28.72 3.05 -8.82
C LYS A 405 -27.45 3.07 -7.98
N ILE A 406 -26.74 4.19 -7.99
CA ILE A 406 -25.73 4.56 -6.98
C ILE A 406 -26.07 5.95 -6.50
#